data_AF-A0A3D1ZEI8-F1
#
_entry.id   AF-A0A3D1ZEI8-F1
#
_cell.length_a   1.000
_cell.length_b   1.000
_cell.length_c   1.000
_cell.angle_alpha   90.00
_cell.angle_beta   90.00
_cell.angle_gamma   90.00
#
_symmetry.space_group_name_H-M   'P 1'
#
loop_
_entity.id
_entity.type
_entity.pdbx_description
1 polymer ?
#
loop_
_entity_poly.entity_id
_entity_poly.type
_entity_poly.pdbx_seq_one_letter_code
_entity_poly.pdbx_strand_id
1 'polypeptide(L)'
;MVPSTSPILEENRVNQRPKITAIELIEFGFELQNIGREPTIGIPIYKPGSTLQSGGNAIKIHTDTGVTGEFVGGLPTDYTAIRGFASSLIGRPALGREKIYNDIKQATRQIARMGQGVVDIALWDLAGKFYGAPIYEILGGQQKKLKCYASTYIGDR
;
A
#
# COMPACT_ATOMS: atom_id res chain seq x y z
N MET A 1 23.33 -18.66 25.10
CA MET A 1 22.66 -19.86 24.57
C MET A 1 21.41 -19.37 23.86
N VAL A 2 21.49 -19.15 22.54
CA VAL A 2 20.38 -18.63 21.74
C VAL A 2 19.49 -19.83 21.38
N PRO A 3 18.16 -19.80 21.55
CA PRO A 3 17.33 -20.94 21.19
C PRO A 3 17.38 -21.13 19.67
N SER A 4 17.81 -22.31 19.26
CA SER A 4 17.71 -22.78 17.87
C SER A 4 16.22 -22.87 17.53
N THR A 5 15.78 -21.99 16.64
CA THR A 5 14.46 -22.10 16.01
C THR A 5 14.49 -23.33 15.10
N SER A 6 13.67 -24.33 15.41
CA SER A 6 13.62 -25.61 14.68
C SER A 6 13.22 -25.41 13.20
N PRO A 7 13.91 -26.03 12.23
CA PRO A 7 13.61 -25.94 10.78
C PRO A 7 12.16 -26.29 10.40
N ILE A 8 11.53 -27.15 11.19
CA ILE A 8 10.16 -27.68 10.98
C ILE A 8 9.08 -26.58 11.11
N LEU A 9 9.36 -25.50 11.84
CA LEU A 9 8.43 -24.36 11.99
C LEU A 9 8.49 -23.40 10.80
N GLU A 10 9.64 -23.27 10.14
CA GLU A 10 9.76 -22.47 8.91
C GLU A 10 9.13 -23.19 7.71
N GLU A 11 9.30 -24.51 7.63
CA GLU A 11 8.75 -25.33 6.55
C GLU A 11 7.21 -25.38 6.57
N ASN A 12 6.59 -25.36 7.76
CA ASN A 12 5.13 -25.30 7.91
C ASN A 12 4.51 -23.95 7.49
N ARG A 13 5.24 -22.84 7.60
CA ARG A 13 4.74 -21.51 7.17
C ARG A 13 4.52 -21.42 5.66
N VAL A 14 5.31 -22.16 4.87
CA VAL A 14 5.17 -22.19 3.41
C VAL A 14 3.91 -22.97 2.98
N ASN A 15 3.50 -23.97 3.76
CA ASN A 15 2.33 -24.81 3.44
C ASN A 15 0.99 -24.16 3.81
N GLN A 16 0.95 -23.20 4.73
CA GLN A 16 -0.27 -22.47 5.08
C GLN A 16 -0.36 -21.15 4.29
N ARG A 17 -1.20 -21.13 3.25
CA ARG A 17 -1.47 -19.90 2.50
C ARG A 17 -2.15 -18.86 3.42
N PRO A 18 -1.58 -17.66 3.57
CA PRO A 18 -2.11 -16.66 4.48
C PRO A 18 -3.50 -16.19 4.07
N LYS A 19 -4.41 -16.11 5.03
CA LYS A 19 -5.76 -15.58 4.86
C LYS A 19 -5.88 -14.21 5.50
N ILE A 20 -6.58 -13.29 4.82
CA ILE A 20 -6.80 -11.94 5.33
C ILE A 20 -7.72 -12.00 6.55
N THR A 21 -7.29 -11.41 7.67
CA THR A 21 -8.05 -11.41 8.94
C THR A 21 -8.56 -10.02 9.30
N ALA A 22 -7.84 -8.96 8.94
CA ALA A 22 -8.25 -7.59 9.18
C ALA A 22 -7.65 -6.62 8.16
N ILE A 23 -8.32 -5.47 8.00
CA ILE A 23 -7.84 -4.35 7.20
C ILE A 23 -7.89 -3.11 8.09
N GLU A 24 -6.76 -2.45 8.21
CA GLU A 24 -6.59 -1.22 8.99
C GLU A 24 -6.32 -0.08 8.02
N LEU A 25 -7.13 0.98 8.12
CA LEU A 25 -6.98 2.22 7.35
C LEU A 25 -6.54 3.31 8.31
N ILE A 26 -5.41 3.94 8.00
CA ILE A 26 -4.72 4.90 8.86
C ILE A 26 -4.68 6.24 8.14
N GLU A 27 -5.08 7.29 8.84
CA GLU A 27 -4.95 8.69 8.41
C GLU A 27 -3.96 9.38 9.35
N PHE A 28 -3.05 10.17 8.78
CA PHE A 28 -2.05 10.89 9.57
C PHE A 28 -1.76 12.27 8.97
N GLY A 29 -1.35 13.22 9.82
CA GLY A 29 -0.98 14.57 9.42
C GLY A 29 0.53 14.77 9.39
N PHE A 30 1.01 15.64 8.52
CA PHE A 30 2.40 16.08 8.47
C PHE A 30 2.53 17.49 7.89
N GLU A 31 3.66 18.13 8.15
CA GLU A 31 3.95 19.49 7.69
C GLU A 31 4.85 19.49 6.46
N LEU A 32 4.49 20.32 5.48
CA LEU A 32 5.30 20.61 4.31
C LEU A 32 5.84 22.03 4.38
N GLN A 33 7.16 22.16 4.49
CA GLN A 33 7.86 23.44 4.52
C GLN A 33 8.06 23.99 3.11
N ASN A 34 7.98 25.32 2.98
CA ASN A 34 8.04 26.07 1.73
C ASN A 34 6.94 25.70 0.71
N ILE A 35 5.82 25.17 1.19
CA ILE A 35 4.66 24.83 0.36
C ILE A 35 3.47 25.70 0.78
N GLY A 36 2.77 26.23 -0.22
CA GLY A 36 1.51 26.95 -0.07
C GLY A 36 0.44 26.38 -1.00
N ARG A 37 -0.76 26.97 -0.99
CA ARG A 37 -1.81 26.68 -1.97
C ARG A 37 -1.95 27.82 -2.96
N GLU A 38 -2.11 27.47 -4.22
CA GLU A 38 -2.51 28.41 -5.26
C GLU A 38 -3.92 28.95 -4.95
N PRO A 39 -4.17 30.27 -5.02
CA PRO A 39 -5.43 30.87 -4.56
C PRO A 39 -6.72 30.46 -5.29
N THR A 40 -6.66 30.07 -6.55
CA THR A 40 -7.82 29.81 -7.41
C THR A 40 -8.21 28.33 -7.46
N ILE A 41 -7.26 27.45 -7.75
CA ILE A 41 -7.47 26.00 -7.93
C ILE A 41 -7.02 25.19 -6.71
N GLY A 42 -6.32 25.81 -5.75
CA GLY A 42 -5.99 25.18 -4.47
C GLY A 42 -4.89 24.10 -4.52
N ILE A 43 -4.21 23.96 -5.65
CA ILE A 43 -3.11 23.01 -5.80
C ILE A 43 -1.89 23.43 -4.98
N PRO A 44 -1.05 22.48 -4.53
CA PRO A 44 0.20 22.81 -3.84
C PRO A 44 1.19 23.48 -4.80
N ILE A 45 1.79 24.58 -4.33
CA ILE A 45 2.83 25.34 -5.05
C ILE A 45 4.01 25.61 -4.13
N TYR A 46 5.19 25.81 -4.72
CA TYR A 46 6.33 26.29 -3.97
C TYR A 46 6.07 27.73 -3.52
N LYS A 47 6.21 27.98 -2.21
CA LYS A 47 6.04 29.29 -1.58
C LYS A 47 7.01 29.39 -0.40
N PRO A 48 8.16 30.08 -0.57
CA PRO A 48 9.16 30.24 0.48
C PRO A 48 8.57 30.76 1.79
N GLY A 49 8.97 30.18 2.92
CA GLY A 49 8.52 30.57 4.25
C GLY A 49 7.08 30.19 4.61
N SER A 50 6.36 29.52 3.70
CA SER A 50 5.04 28.96 3.97
C SER A 50 5.14 27.56 4.55
N THR A 51 4.19 27.17 5.40
CA THR A 51 4.03 25.80 5.88
C THR A 51 2.62 25.32 5.55
N LEU A 52 2.51 24.19 4.87
CA LEU A 52 1.24 23.55 4.54
C LEU A 52 1.03 22.32 5.43
N GLN A 53 -0.08 22.29 6.18
CA GLN A 53 -0.55 21.07 6.83
C GLN A 53 -1.11 20.13 5.76
N SER A 54 -0.54 18.94 5.66
CA SER A 54 -0.91 17.90 4.70
C SER A 54 -1.38 16.64 5.42
N GLY A 55 -2.18 15.85 4.72
CA GLY A 55 -2.63 14.54 5.17
C GLY A 55 -1.97 13.43 4.36
N GLY A 56 -1.74 12.29 5.00
CA GLY A 56 -1.32 11.05 4.39
C GLY A 56 -2.27 9.92 4.78
N ASN A 57 -2.33 8.90 3.94
CA ASN A 57 -3.11 7.70 4.19
C ASN A 57 -2.20 6.47 4.12
N ALA A 58 -2.49 5.47 4.93
CA ALA A 58 -1.82 4.19 4.90
C ALA A 58 -2.80 3.05 5.14
N ILE A 59 -2.50 1.88 4.57
CA ILE A 59 -3.26 0.65 4.75
C ILE A 59 -2.37 -0.43 5.34
N LYS A 60 -2.94 -1.25 6.24
CA LYS A 60 -2.39 -2.54 6.64
C LYS A 60 -3.39 -3.65 6.39
N ILE A 61 -2.93 -4.74 5.78
CA ILE A 61 -3.70 -5.97 5.55
C ILE A 61 -3.07 -7.07 6.40
N HIS A 62 -3.77 -7.44 7.47
CA HIS A 62 -3.33 -8.43 8.44
C HIS A 62 -3.76 -9.83 8.00
N THR A 63 -2.97 -10.85 8.38
CA THR A 63 -3.26 -12.25 8.05
C THR A 63 -3.20 -13.17 9.26
N ASP A 64 -3.73 -14.38 9.11
CA ASP A 64 -3.69 -15.45 10.12
C ASP A 64 -2.29 -16.01 10.38
N THR A 65 -1.34 -15.80 9.49
CA THR A 65 0.07 -16.20 9.69
C THR A 65 0.94 -15.12 10.33
N GLY A 66 0.36 -13.95 10.64
CA GLY A 66 1.07 -12.80 11.20
C GLY A 66 1.86 -11.97 10.19
N VAL A 67 1.81 -12.32 8.88
CA VAL A 67 2.39 -11.49 7.83
C VAL A 67 1.42 -10.35 7.49
N THR A 68 1.91 -9.11 7.48
CA THR A 68 1.11 -7.93 7.19
C THR A 68 1.61 -7.22 5.94
N GLY A 69 0.69 -6.98 5.00
CA GLY A 69 0.92 -6.14 3.82
C GLY A 69 0.65 -4.68 4.12
N GLU A 70 1.50 -3.78 3.65
CA GLU A 70 1.47 -2.36 4.01
C GLU A 70 1.68 -1.47 2.79
N PHE A 71 1.01 -0.33 2.77
CA PHE A 71 1.22 0.70 1.76
C PHE A 71 0.90 2.09 2.32
N VAL A 72 1.71 3.09 1.95
CA VAL A 72 1.51 4.50 2.26
C VAL A 72 1.36 5.27 0.95
N GLY A 73 0.29 6.06 0.82
CA GLY A 73 -0.06 6.80 -0.39
C GLY A 73 -1.51 6.58 -0.79
N GLY A 74 -1.87 7.00 -2.00
CA GLY A 74 -3.26 7.01 -2.46
C GLY A 74 -4.05 8.23 -1.97
N LEU A 75 -5.20 8.47 -2.59
CA LEU A 75 -6.07 9.61 -2.28
C LEU A 75 -7.05 9.25 -1.15
N PRO A 76 -7.52 10.20 -0.33
CA PRO A 76 -8.54 9.93 0.69
C PRO A 76 -9.79 9.22 0.15
N THR A 77 -10.16 9.50 -1.11
CA THR A 77 -11.26 8.83 -1.81
C THR A 77 -11.03 7.34 -2.03
N ASP A 78 -9.78 6.91 -2.22
CA ASP A 78 -9.43 5.48 -2.31
C ASP A 78 -9.75 4.77 -0.99
N TYR A 79 -9.33 5.35 0.12
CA TYR A 79 -9.54 4.78 1.46
C TYR A 79 -11.02 4.74 1.84
N THR A 80 -11.78 5.73 1.41
CA THR A 80 -13.24 5.74 1.55
C THR A 80 -13.87 4.62 0.73
N ALA A 81 -13.44 4.42 -0.52
CA ALA A 81 -13.95 3.36 -1.40
C ALA A 81 -13.64 1.96 -0.87
N ILE A 82 -12.46 1.74 -0.25
CA ILE A 82 -12.07 0.45 0.36
C ILE A 82 -13.10 -0.01 1.38
N ARG A 83 -13.69 0.89 2.17
CA ARG A 83 -14.72 0.55 3.15
C ARG A 83 -15.93 -0.16 2.51
N GLY A 84 -16.25 0.16 1.25
CA GLY A 84 -17.36 -0.43 0.51
C GLY A 84 -17.15 -1.89 0.09
N PHE A 85 -15.91 -2.37 0.02
CA PHE A 85 -15.60 -3.75 -0.39
C PHE A 85 -14.70 -4.52 0.58
N ALA A 86 -14.24 -3.91 1.68
CA ALA A 86 -13.32 -4.52 2.65
C ALA A 86 -13.83 -5.85 3.23
N SER A 87 -15.14 -5.95 3.50
CA SER A 87 -15.76 -7.20 4.00
C SER A 87 -15.58 -8.37 3.04
N SER A 88 -15.57 -8.12 1.72
CA SER A 88 -15.36 -9.16 0.71
C SER A 88 -13.94 -9.73 0.71
N LEU A 89 -12.99 -9.07 1.39
CA LEU A 89 -11.58 -9.49 1.46
C LEU A 89 -11.29 -10.41 2.64
N ILE A 90 -12.07 -10.30 3.72
CA ILE A 90 -11.86 -11.10 4.93
C ILE A 90 -12.03 -12.59 4.62
N GLY A 91 -11.11 -13.41 5.13
CA GLY A 91 -11.05 -14.86 4.94
C GLY A 91 -10.47 -15.30 3.58
N ARG A 92 -10.22 -14.38 2.64
CA ARG A 92 -9.64 -14.72 1.34
C ARG A 92 -8.14 -15.03 1.44
N PRO A 93 -7.62 -15.92 0.57
CA PRO A 93 -6.18 -16.12 0.45
C PRO A 93 -5.49 -14.83 -0.02
N ALA A 94 -4.60 -14.28 0.79
CA ALA A 94 -3.90 -13.02 0.51
C ALA A 94 -2.98 -13.12 -0.73
N LEU A 95 -2.44 -14.32 -1.01
CA LEU A 95 -1.65 -14.57 -2.21
C LEU A 95 -2.50 -14.70 -3.49
N GLY A 96 -3.84 -14.78 -3.36
CA GLY A 96 -4.80 -14.86 -4.47
C GLY A 96 -5.05 -13.52 -5.18
N ARG A 97 -3.98 -12.73 -5.38
CA ARG A 97 -4.01 -11.33 -5.83
C ARG A 97 -4.79 -11.10 -7.11
N GLU A 98 -4.55 -11.90 -8.16
CA GLU A 98 -5.25 -11.75 -9.44
C GLU A 98 -6.78 -11.88 -9.28
N LYS A 99 -7.22 -12.86 -8.50
CA LYS A 99 -8.65 -13.04 -8.23
C LYS A 99 -9.20 -11.86 -7.42
N ILE A 100 -8.48 -11.41 -6.39
CA ILE A 100 -8.86 -10.23 -5.60
C ILE A 100 -8.98 -9.00 -6.51
N TYR A 101 -7.99 -8.76 -7.36
CA TYR A 101 -7.95 -7.65 -8.31
C TYR A 101 -9.15 -7.66 -9.24
N ASN A 102 -9.46 -8.80 -9.85
CA ASN A 102 -10.58 -8.93 -10.78
C ASN A 102 -11.94 -8.75 -10.09
N ASP A 103 -12.11 -9.28 -8.88
CA ASP A 103 -13.36 -9.13 -8.12
C ASP A 103 -13.56 -7.67 -7.68
N ILE A 104 -12.52 -7.01 -7.15
CA ILE A 104 -12.58 -5.59 -6.77
C ILE A 104 -12.86 -4.73 -8.01
N LYS A 105 -12.19 -4.99 -9.13
CA LYS A 105 -12.40 -4.29 -10.40
C LYS A 105 -13.87 -4.31 -10.82
N GLN A 106 -14.54 -5.45 -10.64
CA GLN A 106 -15.95 -5.60 -10.93
C GLN A 106 -16.83 -4.86 -9.91
N ALA A 107 -16.55 -5.03 -8.60
CA ALA A 107 -17.30 -4.40 -7.51
C ALA A 107 -17.23 -2.86 -7.54
N THR A 108 -16.09 -2.32 -7.99
CA THR A 108 -15.80 -0.88 -8.01
C THR A 108 -15.95 -0.24 -9.39
N ARG A 109 -16.56 -0.96 -10.35
CA ARG A 109 -16.74 -0.52 -11.75
C ARG A 109 -17.39 0.86 -11.87
N GLN A 110 -18.33 1.19 -10.99
CA GLN A 110 -19.08 2.45 -11.02
C GLN A 110 -18.41 3.60 -10.24
N ILE A 111 -17.32 3.31 -9.52
CA ILE A 111 -16.59 4.29 -8.69
C ILE A 111 -15.14 4.41 -9.16
N ALA A 112 -14.93 4.38 -10.48
CA ALA A 112 -13.62 4.55 -11.12
C ALA A 112 -12.52 3.60 -10.60
N ARG A 113 -12.89 2.44 -10.05
CA ARG A 113 -11.95 1.47 -9.45
C ARG A 113 -11.16 2.02 -8.26
N MET A 114 -11.69 3.03 -7.58
CA MET A 114 -11.08 3.63 -6.39
C MET A 114 -10.78 2.58 -5.33
N GLY A 115 -9.63 2.71 -4.67
CA GLY A 115 -9.18 1.79 -3.62
C GLY A 115 -8.55 0.49 -4.12
N GLN A 116 -8.75 0.10 -5.38
CA GLN A 116 -8.23 -1.16 -5.93
C GLN A 116 -6.69 -1.19 -5.91
N GLY A 117 -6.04 -0.12 -6.37
CA GLY A 117 -4.58 -0.05 -6.43
C GLY A 117 -3.93 -0.06 -5.05
N VAL A 118 -4.54 0.62 -4.07
CA VAL A 118 -4.08 0.65 -2.67
C VAL A 118 -4.04 -0.76 -2.08
N VAL A 119 -5.10 -1.54 -2.30
CA VAL A 119 -5.17 -2.94 -1.84
C VAL A 119 -4.18 -3.83 -2.59
N ASP A 120 -4.07 -3.68 -3.92
CA ASP A 120 -3.16 -4.48 -4.73
C ASP A 120 -1.69 -4.30 -4.29
N ILE A 121 -1.24 -3.06 -4.10
CA ILE A 121 0.13 -2.76 -3.66
C ILE A 121 0.40 -3.35 -2.28
N ALA A 122 -0.54 -3.22 -1.33
CA ALA A 122 -0.39 -3.82 0.00
C ALA A 122 -0.29 -5.36 -0.06
N LEU A 123 -1.04 -6.01 -0.96
CA LEU A 123 -0.91 -7.46 -1.18
C LEU A 123 0.40 -7.86 -1.87
N TRP A 124 0.98 -6.98 -2.70
CA TRP A 124 2.33 -7.17 -3.24
C TRP A 124 3.41 -7.09 -2.17
N ASP A 125 3.33 -6.11 -1.28
CA ASP A 125 4.20 -6.02 -0.10
C ASP A 125 4.08 -7.25 0.81
N LEU A 126 2.85 -7.68 1.08
CA LEU A 126 2.56 -8.91 1.83
C LEU A 126 3.27 -10.14 1.23
N ALA A 127 3.18 -10.31 -0.09
CA ALA A 127 3.82 -11.43 -0.75
C ALA A 127 5.34 -11.34 -0.72
N GLY A 128 5.91 -10.13 -0.87
CA GLY A 128 7.34 -9.91 -0.70
C GLY A 128 7.81 -10.39 0.68
N LYS A 129 7.11 -9.97 1.72
CA LYS A 129 7.36 -10.40 3.11
C LYS A 129 7.15 -11.90 3.30
N PHE A 130 6.08 -12.47 2.74
CA PHE A 130 5.78 -13.90 2.83
C PHE A 130 6.85 -14.78 2.18
N TYR A 131 7.35 -14.37 1.00
CA TYR A 131 8.39 -15.10 0.28
C TYR A 131 9.82 -14.74 0.70
N GLY A 132 9.99 -13.76 1.59
CA GLY A 132 11.31 -13.27 1.98
C GLY A 132 12.10 -12.66 0.81
N ALA A 133 11.40 -12.12 -0.19
CA ALA A 133 11.99 -11.63 -1.43
C ALA A 133 11.51 -10.21 -1.75
N PRO A 134 12.39 -9.32 -2.27
CA PRO A 134 11.96 -8.03 -2.75
C PRO A 134 11.01 -8.18 -3.96
N ILE A 135 10.01 -7.31 -4.06
CA ILE A 135 8.95 -7.41 -5.07
C ILE A 135 9.52 -7.46 -6.51
N TYR A 136 10.60 -6.73 -6.79
CA TYR A 136 11.19 -6.74 -8.12
C TYR A 136 11.72 -8.13 -8.53
N GLU A 137 12.20 -8.95 -7.60
CA GLU A 137 12.65 -10.33 -7.90
C GLU A 137 11.47 -11.25 -8.15
N ILE A 138 10.37 -11.06 -7.40
CA ILE A 138 9.11 -11.78 -7.62
C ILE A 138 8.54 -11.45 -9.01
N LEU A 139 8.77 -10.22 -9.50
CA LEU A 139 8.39 -9.77 -10.85
C LEU A 139 9.41 -10.17 -11.93
N GLY A 140 10.47 -10.91 -11.60
CA GLY A 140 11.49 -11.38 -12.54
C GLY A 140 12.53 -10.32 -12.94
N GLY A 141 12.63 -9.21 -12.19
CA GLY A 141 13.62 -8.16 -12.42
C GLY A 141 15.00 -8.51 -11.88
N GLN A 142 16.03 -7.96 -12.53
CA GLN A 142 17.44 -8.13 -12.14
C GLN A 142 18.15 -6.80 -11.79
N GLN A 143 17.58 -5.67 -12.22
CA GLN A 143 18.20 -4.36 -12.08
C GLN A 143 18.00 -3.78 -10.68
N LYS A 144 19.10 -3.49 -9.96
CA LYS A 144 19.07 -2.90 -8.61
C LYS A 144 19.18 -1.37 -8.56
N LYS A 145 19.54 -0.73 -9.67
CA LYS A 145 19.70 0.73 -9.77
C LYS A 145 18.90 1.30 -10.93
N LEU A 146 18.13 2.35 -10.65
CA LEU A 146 17.34 3.08 -11.63
C LEU A 146 17.82 4.53 -11.71
N LYS A 147 17.82 5.12 -12.91
CA LYS A 147 18.05 6.55 -13.07
C LYS A 147 16.78 7.29 -12.63
N CYS A 148 16.93 8.32 -11.81
CA CYS A 148 15.83 9.15 -11.31
C CYS A 148 16.00 10.60 -11.76
N TYR A 149 14.90 11.34 -11.80
CA TYR A 149 14.89 12.79 -11.99
C TYR A 149 14.05 13.42 -10.86
N ALA A 150 14.33 14.70 -10.56
CA ALA A 150 13.56 15.45 -9.57
C ALA A 150 12.28 16.02 -10.23
N SER A 151 11.13 15.76 -9.62
CA SER A 151 9.87 16.45 -9.95
C SER A 151 9.69 17.59 -8.95
N THR A 152 9.51 18.80 -9.44
CA THR A 152 9.42 20.01 -8.62
C THR A 152 8.00 20.57 -8.62
N TYR A 153 7.68 21.35 -7.58
CA TYR A 153 6.41 22.07 -7.53
C TYR A 153 6.38 23.20 -8.55
N ILE A 154 5.17 23.58 -8.97
CA ILE A 154 4.99 24.79 -9.77
C ILE A 154 5.51 25.98 -8.95
N GLY A 155 6.36 26.79 -9.58
CA GLY A 155 6.98 27.97 -8.97
C GLY A 155 8.32 27.72 -8.31
N ASP A 156 8.81 26.48 -8.29
CA ASP A 156 10.18 26.15 -7.86
C ASP A 156 11.18 26.65 -8.92
N ARG A 157 11.99 27.65 -8.56
CA ARG A 157 12.98 28.31 -9.42
C ARG A 157 14.33 28.37 -8.71
#